data_AF-A0A4U0SM75-F1
#
_entry.id   AF-A0A4U0SM75-F1
#
_cell.length_a   1.000
_cell.length_b   1.000
_cell.length_c   1.000
_cell.angle_alpha   90.00
_cell.angle_beta   90.00
_cell.angle_gamma   90.00
#
_symmetry.space_group_name_H-M   'P 1'
#
loop_
_entity.id
_entity.type
_entity.pdbx_description
1 polymer ?
#
loop_
_entity_poly.entity_id
_entity_poly.type
_entity_poly.pdbx_seq_one_letter_code
_entity_poly.pdbx_strand_id
1 'polypeptide(L)' 'MVVTFTTEAGKKAWLKGAEEYGGSYLVGTRWVVQAKPAALLPVQQELGGSFVAGVDHSAHSG' A
#
# COMPACT_ATOMS: atom_id res chain seq x y z
N MET A 1 8.91 -1.33 2.81
CA MET A 1 8.47 -2.32 3.82
C MET A 1 7.57 -3.34 3.14
N VAL A 2 7.63 -4.61 3.55
CA VAL A 2 6.67 -5.64 3.13
C VAL A 2 5.93 -6.19 4.36
N VAL A 3 4.62 -6.41 4.23
CA VAL A 3 3.78 -7.02 5.25
C VAL A 3 2.96 -8.14 4.62
N THR A 4 2.93 -9.30 5.24
CA THR A 4 2.18 -10.48 4.79
C THR A 4 1.10 -10.86 5.79
N PHE A 5 -0.02 -11.40 5.29
CA PHE A 5 -1.21 -11.69 6.08
C PHE A 5 -1.65 -13.13 5.90
N THR A 6 -2.26 -13.71 6.93
CA THR A 6 -2.86 -15.06 6.85
C THR A 6 -4.19 -15.04 6.09
N THR A 7 -4.92 -13.90 6.12
CA THR A 7 -6.22 -13.73 5.46
C THR A 7 -6.27 -12.44 4.65
N GLU A 8 -7.11 -12.42 3.61
CA GLU A 8 -7.36 -11.19 2.85
C GLU A 8 -8.04 -10.11 3.70
N ALA A 9 -8.92 -10.53 4.62
CA ALA A 9 -9.62 -9.63 5.53
C ALA A 9 -8.64 -8.91 6.46
N GLY A 10 -7.64 -9.62 6.99
CA GLY A 10 -6.58 -9.00 7.81
C GLY A 10 -5.79 -7.95 7.05
N LYS A 11 -5.42 -8.24 5.79
CA LYS A 11 -4.76 -7.27 4.91
C LYS A 11 -5.63 -6.03 4.68
N LYS A 12 -6.92 -6.22 4.34
CA LYS A 12 -7.86 -5.10 4.10
C LYS A 12 -8.03 -4.22 5.35
N ALA A 13 -8.15 -4.84 6.52
CA ALA A 13 -8.27 -4.10 7.78
C ALA A 13 -7.01 -3.29 8.10
N TRP A 14 -5.83 -3.88 7.91
CA TRP A 14 -4.56 -3.18 8.09
C TRP A 14 -4.39 -2.03 7.09
N LEU A 15 -4.68 -2.28 5.80
CA LEU A 15 -4.50 -1.29 4.75
C LEU A 15 -5.39 -0.06 4.98
N LYS A 16 -6.64 -0.26 5.42
CA LYS A 16 -7.55 0.84 5.75
C LYS A 16 -6.98 1.80 6.79
N GLY A 17 -6.29 1.29 7.81
CA GLY A 17 -5.61 2.13 8.80
C GLY A 17 -4.29 2.71 8.27
N ALA A 18 -3.56 1.98 7.44
CA ALA A 18 -2.29 2.43 6.88
C ALA A 18 -2.45 3.60 5.88
N GLU A 19 -3.51 3.58 5.06
CA GLU A 19 -3.81 4.65 4.11
C GLU A 19 -3.98 6.01 4.77
N GLU A 20 -4.48 6.05 6.02
CA GLU A 20 -4.64 7.27 6.84
C GLU A 20 -3.29 7.88 7.31
N TYR A 21 -2.16 7.20 7.07
CA TYR A 21 -0.83 7.75 7.36
C TYR A 21 -0.12 8.21 6.08
N GLY A 22 -0.78 8.11 4.92
CA GLY A 22 -0.22 8.47 3.62
C GLY A 22 0.73 7.43 3.03
N GLY A 23 1.43 7.80 1.95
CA GLY A 23 2.41 6.94 1.26
C GLY A 23 1.85 6.20 0.05
N SER A 24 2.66 5.30 -0.52
CA SER A 24 2.27 4.51 -1.70
C SER A 24 2.42 3.02 -1.44
N TYR A 25 1.42 2.27 -1.89
CA TYR A 25 1.27 0.85 -1.60
C TYR A 25 1.06 0.07 -2.90
N LEU A 26 1.66 -1.12 -2.97
CA LEU A 26 1.31 -2.17 -3.93
C LEU A 26 0.68 -3.32 -3.15
N VAL A 27 -0.52 -3.72 -3.55
CA VAL A 27 -1.39 -4.61 -2.78
C VAL A 27 -1.67 -5.88 -3.57
N GLY A 28 -1.29 -7.02 -3.00
CA GLY A 28 -1.68 -8.34 -3.50
C GLY A 28 -2.81 -8.97 -2.69
N THR A 29 -3.13 -10.24 -2.94
CA THR A 29 -4.17 -11.01 -2.23
C THR A 29 -3.96 -10.96 -0.71
N ARG A 30 -2.75 -11.23 -0.23
CA ARG A 30 -2.40 -11.34 1.21
C ARG A 30 -1.07 -10.67 1.58
N TRP A 31 -0.67 -9.66 0.83
CA TRP A 31 0.55 -8.91 1.11
C TRP A 31 0.40 -7.45 0.69
N VAL A 32 1.21 -6.58 1.29
CA VAL A 32 1.36 -5.17 0.93
C VAL A 32 2.84 -4.82 0.90
N VAL A 33 3.26 -4.08 -0.14
CA VAL A 33 4.57 -3.44 -0.22
C VAL A 33 4.37 -1.94 -0.16
N GLN A 34 4.99 -1.27 0.82
CA GLN A 34 5.06 0.18 0.91
C GLN A 34 6.45 0.66 0.46
N ALA A 35 6.50 1.52 -0.54
CA ALA A 35 7.73 2.14 -1.04
C ALA A 35 7.39 3.40 -1.84
N LYS A 36 8.42 4.14 -2.28
CA LYS A 36 8.21 5.24 -3.25
C LYS A 36 7.65 4.68 -4.56
N PRO A 37 6.79 5.41 -5.30
CA PRO A 37 6.16 4.93 -6.54
C PRO A 37 7.13 4.31 -7.55
N ALA A 38 8.30 4.93 -7.76
CA ALA A 38 9.32 4.45 -8.69
C ALA A 38 9.86 3.05 -8.33
N ALA A 39 9.89 2.70 -7.04
CA ALA A 39 10.33 1.39 -6.57
C ALA A 39 9.22 0.32 -6.62
N LEU A 40 7.94 0.72 -6.72
CA LEU A 40 6.81 -0.20 -6.77
C LEU A 40 6.52 -0.70 -8.19
N LEU A 41 6.85 0.08 -9.22
CA LEU A 41 6.69 -0.30 -10.63
C LEU A 41 7.34 -1.65 -10.98
N PRO A 42 8.65 -1.87 -10.74
CA PRO A 42 9.27 -3.16 -11.07
C PRO A 42 8.66 -4.31 -10.27
N VAL A 43 8.29 -4.07 -9.00
CA VAL A 43 7.64 -5.08 -8.16
C VAL A 43 6.26 -5.47 -8.69
N GLN A 44 5.50 -4.51 -9.23
CA GLN A 44 4.21 -4.79 -9.87
C GLN A 44 4.40 -5.62 -11.15
N GLN A 45 5.44 -5.34 -11.95
CA GLN A 45 5.70 -6.11 -13.18
C GLN A 45 6.02 -7.58 -12.87
N GLU A 46 6.70 -7.86 -11.75
CA GLU A 46 7.05 -9.21 -11.35
C GLU A 46 5.93 -9.95 -10.63
N LEU A 47 5.24 -9.28 -9.70
CA LEU A 47 4.31 -9.93 -8.76
C LEU A 47 2.82 -9.62 -9.04
N GLY A 48 2.55 -8.67 -9.93
CA GLY A 48 1.21 -8.13 -10.13
C GLY A 48 0.73 -7.27 -8.96
N GLY A 49 -0.59 -7.27 -8.74
CA GLY A 49 -1.25 -6.49 -7.70
C GLY A 49 -1.68 -5.10 -8.14
N SER A 50 -2.27 -4.36 -7.20
CA SER A 50 -2.89 -3.06 -7.45
C SER A 50 -2.22 -1.95 -6.66
N PHE A 51 -2.00 -0.82 -7.31
CA PHE A 51 -1.54 0.40 -6.65
C PHE A 51 -2.64 1.01 -5.79
N VAL A 52 -2.26 1.45 -4.59
CA VAL A 52 -3.10 2.23 -3.69
C VAL A 52 -2.29 3.41 -3.16
N ALA A 53 -2.84 4.61 -3.26
CA ALA A 53 -2.28 5.80 -2.63
C ALA A 53 -2.92 5.98 -1.25
N GLY A 54 -2.10 6.19 -0.24
CA GLY A 54 -2.61 6.69 1.04
C GLY A 54 -3.15 8.11 0.87
N VAL A 55 -3.97 8.55 1.81
CA VAL A 55 -4.50 9.91 1.82
C VAL A 55 -3.35 10.89 2.05
N ASP A 56 -3.22 11.89 1.16
CA ASP A 56 -2.25 12.96 1.33
C ASP A 56 -2.68 13.89 2.48
N HIS A 57 -2.07 13.72 3.66
CA HIS A 57 -2.27 14.62 4.81
C HIS A 57 -1.50 15.95 4.69
N SER A 58 -0.83 16.19 3.56
CA SER A 58 -0.12 17.44 3.24
C SER A 58 -1.06 18.63 2.96
N ALA A 59 -2.38 18.41 2.87
CA ALA A 59 -3.38 19.47 2.78
C ALA A 59 -3.73 20.09 4.14
N HIS A 60 -2.74 20.56 4.89
CA HIS A 60 -2.92 21.62 5.89
C HIS A 60 -2.13 22.83 5.39
N SER A 61 -2.79 23.67 4.60
CA SER A 61 -2.29 24.99 4.21
C SER A 61 -3.50 25.91 4.03
N GLY A 62 -3.68 26.82 4.99
CA GLY A 62 -4.72 27.85 4.99
C GLY A 62 -5.32 28.06 6.36
#